data_AF-A0A7S0STG5-F1
#
_entry.id   AF-A0A7S0STG5-F1
#
_cell.length_a   1.000
_cell.length_b   1.000
_cell.length_c   1.000
_cell.angle_alpha   90.00
_cell.angle_beta   90.00
_cell.angle_gamma   90.00
#
_symmetry.space_group_name_H-M   'P 1'
#
loop_
_entity.id
_entity.type
_entity.pdbx_description
1 polymer ?
#
loop_
_entity_poly.entity_id
_entity_poly.type
_entity_poly.pdbx_seq_one_letter_code
_entity_poly.pdbx_strand_id
1 'polypeptide(L)'
;ANVMLAYVKLERLPDDKTWAALETAAGRVAPDMIPQDLASTMWGHAKLGKVPRMHIWAALETTLGRLASRLLPQDVANLFWAYATLGWAPGPSTWAALQAAAVRVARSMTSQDVSTVLWANARLGGIDTQTWTALEIAAARVAPGMTQQQAAETLHAYTAMGRKPVNKTWAALETAAR
;
A
#
# COMPACT_ATOMS: atom_id res chain seq x y z
N ALA A 1 3.30 -14.23 9.85
CA ALA A 1 4.11 -13.47 8.89
C ALA A 1 5.39 -14.21 8.45
N ASN A 2 6.26 -14.66 9.36
CA ASN A 2 7.65 -15.06 9.03
C ASN A 2 7.83 -16.17 7.96
N VAL A 3 6.99 -17.21 7.93
CA VAL A 3 7.15 -18.31 6.96
C VAL A 3 6.72 -17.89 5.54
N MET A 4 5.63 -17.15 5.40
CA MET A 4 5.19 -16.62 4.11
C MET A 4 6.24 -15.67 3.51
N LEU A 5 6.84 -14.82 4.35
CA LEU A 5 7.94 -13.95 3.92
C LEU A 5 9.18 -14.72 3.49
N ALA A 6 9.48 -15.87 4.12
CA ALA A 6 10.59 -16.71 3.69
C ALA A 6 10.38 -17.23 2.26
N TYR A 7 9.18 -17.71 1.93
CA TYR A 7 8.86 -18.13 0.55
C TYR A 7 9.01 -16.99 -0.45
N VAL A 8 8.54 -15.80 -0.11
CA VAL A 8 8.68 -14.62 -0.97
C VAL A 8 10.15 -14.24 -1.19
N LYS A 9 10.96 -14.22 -0.13
CA LYS A 9 12.40 -13.87 -0.22
C LYS A 9 13.22 -14.92 -0.95
N LEU A 10 12.80 -16.18 -0.90
CA LEU A 10 13.43 -17.29 -1.61
C LEU A 10 12.91 -17.44 -3.05
N GLU A 11 12.02 -16.54 -3.49
CA GLU A 11 11.36 -16.59 -4.81
C GLU A 11 10.75 -17.96 -5.13
N ARG A 12 10.27 -18.65 -4.08
CA ARG A 12 9.73 -20.00 -4.18
C ARG A 12 8.25 -19.98 -3.85
N LEU A 13 7.44 -20.59 -4.72
CA LEU A 13 6.04 -20.82 -4.44
C LEU A 13 5.90 -22.02 -3.48
N PRO A 14 5.12 -21.91 -2.39
CA PRO A 14 4.71 -23.07 -1.61
C PRO A 14 3.81 -23.97 -2.46
N ASP A 15 3.87 -25.27 -2.24
CA ASP A 15 2.86 -26.19 -2.79
C ASP A 15 1.47 -25.91 -2.21
N ASP A 16 0.43 -26.44 -2.84
CA ASP A 16 -0.96 -26.12 -2.46
C ASP A 16 -1.30 -26.47 -1.01
N LYS A 17 -0.75 -27.58 -0.49
CA LYS A 17 -0.97 -28.01 0.89
C LYS A 17 -0.31 -27.04 1.87
N THR A 18 0.93 -26.66 1.58
CA THR A 18 1.70 -25.70 2.38
C THR A 18 1.05 -24.33 2.34
N TRP A 19 0.61 -23.88 1.17
CA TRP A 19 -0.13 -22.62 1.02
C TRP A 19 -1.41 -22.63 1.85
N ALA A 20 -2.22 -23.69 1.75
CA ALA A 20 -3.45 -23.82 2.51
C ALA A 20 -3.20 -23.73 4.03
N ALA A 21 -2.14 -24.38 4.53
CA ALA A 21 -1.77 -24.32 5.94
C ALA A 21 -1.28 -22.93 6.38
N LEU A 22 -0.44 -22.27 5.57
CA LEU A 22 0.05 -20.91 5.83
C LEU A 22 -1.10 -19.91 5.88
N GLU A 23 -2.04 -20.05 4.97
CA GLU A 23 -3.21 -19.18 4.89
C GLU A 23 -4.11 -19.37 6.12
N THR A 24 -4.45 -20.61 6.47
CA THR A 24 -5.24 -20.91 7.67
C THR A 24 -4.54 -20.38 8.94
N ALA A 25 -3.21 -20.51 9.02
CA ALA A 25 -2.45 -19.94 10.12
C ALA A 25 -2.52 -18.40 10.14
N ALA A 26 -2.44 -17.73 8.98
CA ALA A 26 -2.60 -16.29 8.87
C ALA A 26 -3.97 -15.82 9.37
N GLY A 27 -5.05 -16.51 8.98
CA GLY A 27 -6.40 -16.22 9.47
C GLY A 27 -6.54 -16.41 10.98
N ARG A 28 -5.95 -17.49 11.53
CA ARG A 28 -5.97 -17.78 12.97
C ARG A 28 -5.27 -16.72 13.80
N VAL A 29 -4.13 -16.20 13.33
CA VAL A 29 -3.33 -15.21 14.08
C VAL A 29 -3.66 -13.76 13.72
N ALA A 30 -4.52 -13.51 12.73
CA ALA A 30 -4.92 -12.16 12.33
C ALA A 30 -5.35 -11.28 13.52
N PRO A 31 -6.19 -11.73 14.47
CA PRO A 31 -6.62 -10.90 15.60
C PRO A 31 -5.46 -10.37 16.45
N ASP A 32 -4.36 -11.13 16.55
CA ASP A 32 -3.20 -10.83 17.41
C ASP A 32 -2.08 -10.09 16.67
N MET A 33 -2.23 -9.83 15.37
CA MET A 33 -1.20 -9.15 14.59
C MET A 33 -0.96 -7.72 15.09
N ILE A 34 0.31 -7.31 14.97
CA ILE A 34 0.73 -5.90 15.01
C ILE A 34 0.73 -5.30 13.59
N PRO A 35 0.84 -3.97 13.42
CA PRO A 35 0.78 -3.32 12.11
C PRO A 35 1.73 -3.91 11.06
N GLN A 36 2.98 -4.15 11.44
CA GLN A 36 4.00 -4.72 10.57
C GLN A 36 3.66 -6.14 10.11
N ASP A 37 3.12 -6.98 11.00
CA ASP A 37 2.73 -8.35 10.68
C ASP A 37 1.60 -8.38 9.66
N LEU A 38 0.60 -7.52 9.84
CA LEU A 38 -0.52 -7.37 8.92
C LEU A 38 -0.04 -6.91 7.54
N ALA A 39 0.71 -5.81 7.49
CA ALA A 39 1.22 -5.25 6.23
C ALA A 39 2.10 -6.26 5.48
N SER A 40 2.99 -6.95 6.19
CA SER A 40 3.86 -7.97 5.61
C SER A 40 3.10 -9.20 5.11
N THR A 41 2.03 -9.60 5.81
CA THR A 41 1.18 -10.72 5.38
C THR A 41 0.42 -10.36 4.11
N MET A 42 -0.23 -9.18 4.05
CA MET A 42 -0.92 -8.70 2.86
C MET A 42 0.03 -8.52 1.66
N TRP A 43 1.21 -7.95 1.91
CA TRP A 43 2.27 -7.84 0.89
C TRP A 43 2.72 -9.21 0.37
N GLY A 44 2.90 -10.20 1.26
CA GLY A 44 3.26 -11.56 0.86
C GLY A 44 2.21 -12.21 -0.04
N HIS A 45 0.93 -12.07 0.29
CA HIS A 45 -0.18 -12.50 -0.56
C HIS A 45 -0.13 -11.88 -1.96
N ALA A 46 0.04 -10.56 -2.01
CA ALA A 46 0.16 -9.81 -3.26
C ALA A 46 1.37 -10.25 -4.09
N LYS A 47 2.54 -10.41 -3.45
CA LYS A 47 3.78 -10.79 -4.14
C LYS A 47 3.74 -12.22 -4.69
N LEU A 48 3.02 -13.12 -4.04
CA LEU A 48 2.79 -14.49 -4.52
C LEU A 48 1.63 -14.61 -5.52
N GLY A 49 0.89 -13.52 -5.77
CA GLY A 49 -0.29 -13.53 -6.63
C GLY A 49 -1.43 -14.40 -6.09
N LYS A 50 -1.48 -14.61 -4.77
CA LYS A 50 -2.45 -15.49 -4.11
C LYS A 50 -3.38 -14.67 -3.23
N VAL A 51 -4.55 -14.35 -3.79
CA VAL A 51 -5.64 -13.70 -3.08
C VAL A 51 -6.08 -14.56 -1.89
N PRO A 52 -6.16 -14.01 -0.65
CA PRO A 52 -6.66 -14.76 0.50
C PRO A 52 -8.09 -15.27 0.30
N ARG A 53 -8.40 -16.46 0.83
CA ARG A 53 -9.78 -16.95 0.97
C ARG A 53 -10.61 -15.92 1.74
N MET A 54 -11.88 -15.78 1.36
CA MET A 54 -12.76 -14.71 1.84
C MET A 54 -12.83 -14.55 3.37
N HIS A 55 -12.92 -15.64 4.12
CA HIS A 55 -12.97 -15.57 5.59
C HIS A 55 -11.65 -15.07 6.21
N ILE A 56 -10.52 -15.34 5.56
CA ILE A 56 -9.19 -14.89 5.97
C ILE A 56 -9.00 -13.43 5.59
N TRP A 57 -9.42 -13.05 4.38
CA TRP A 57 -9.50 -11.65 3.96
C TRP A 57 -10.30 -10.81 4.95
N ALA A 58 -11.50 -11.25 5.32
CA ALA A 58 -12.36 -10.55 6.29
C ALA A 58 -11.69 -10.41 7.67
N ALA A 59 -10.95 -11.42 8.12
CA ALA A 59 -10.17 -11.35 9.37
C ALA A 59 -9.02 -10.33 9.28
N LEU A 60 -8.30 -10.29 8.15
CA LEU A 60 -7.24 -9.31 7.89
C LEU A 60 -7.79 -7.89 7.77
N GLU A 61 -8.95 -7.69 7.13
CA GLU A 61 -9.62 -6.38 7.06
C GLU A 61 -10.10 -5.90 8.43
N THR A 62 -10.70 -6.79 9.23
CA THR A 62 -11.09 -6.48 10.61
C THR A 62 -9.86 -6.05 11.42
N THR A 63 -8.74 -6.75 11.24
CA THR A 63 -7.47 -6.43 11.87
C THR A 63 -6.92 -5.08 11.40
N LEU A 64 -7.02 -4.77 10.11
CA LEU A 64 -6.64 -3.47 9.55
C LEU A 64 -7.44 -2.34 10.19
N GLY A 65 -8.76 -2.46 10.27
CA GLY A 65 -9.61 -1.47 10.92
C GLY A 65 -9.18 -1.16 12.36
N ARG A 66 -8.82 -2.20 13.14
CA ARG A 66 -8.30 -2.06 14.51
C ARG A 66 -6.93 -1.38 14.58
N LEU A 67 -6.07 -1.65 13.60
CA LEU A 67 -4.66 -1.22 13.61
C LEU A 67 -4.37 0.07 12.85
N ALA A 68 -5.32 0.59 12.06
CA ALA A 68 -5.10 1.70 11.13
C ALA A 68 -4.44 2.94 11.78
N SER A 69 -4.83 3.27 13.01
CA SER A 69 -4.26 4.40 13.77
C SER A 69 -2.81 4.21 14.20
N ARG A 70 -2.28 2.99 14.15
CA ARG A 70 -0.93 2.61 14.59
C ARG A 70 0.03 2.29 13.42
N LEU A 71 -0.46 2.28 12.18
CA LEU A 71 0.36 2.03 11.00
C LEU A 71 1.50 3.07 10.87
N LEU A 72 2.67 2.61 10.47
CA LEU A 72 3.79 3.47 10.08
C LEU A 72 3.77 3.72 8.55
N PRO A 73 4.55 4.69 8.02
CA PRO A 73 4.58 5.00 6.59
C PRO A 73 4.71 3.77 5.67
N GLN A 74 5.67 2.89 5.98
CA GLN A 74 5.92 1.68 5.20
C GLN A 74 4.76 0.68 5.27
N ASP A 75 4.10 0.55 6.44
CA ASP A 75 2.94 -0.33 6.57
C ASP A 75 1.79 0.14 5.67
N VAL A 76 1.54 1.45 5.65
CA VAL A 76 0.54 2.07 4.77
C VAL A 76 0.87 1.81 3.31
N ALA A 77 2.10 2.11 2.88
CA ALA A 77 2.53 1.90 1.50
C ALA A 77 2.40 0.42 1.07
N ASN A 78 2.82 -0.51 1.93
CA ASN A 78 2.69 -1.95 1.66
C ASN A 78 1.24 -2.41 1.54
N LEU A 79 0.34 -1.90 2.38
CA LEU A 79 -1.09 -2.23 2.32
C LEU A 79 -1.73 -1.70 1.04
N PHE A 80 -1.50 -0.42 0.71
CA PHE A 80 -1.98 0.16 -0.56
C PHE A 80 -1.47 -0.63 -1.76
N TRP A 81 -0.17 -0.95 -1.77
CA TRP A 81 0.43 -1.75 -2.84
C TRP A 81 -0.21 -3.13 -2.94
N ALA A 82 -0.43 -3.81 -1.81
CA ALA A 82 -1.02 -5.14 -1.77
C ALA A 82 -2.44 -5.15 -2.34
N TYR A 83 -3.31 -4.22 -1.91
CA TYR A 83 -4.67 -4.09 -2.44
C TYR A 83 -4.66 -3.81 -3.96
N ALA A 84 -3.85 -2.83 -4.40
CA ALA A 84 -3.75 -2.47 -5.80
C ALA A 84 -3.20 -3.63 -6.68
N THR A 85 -2.25 -4.40 -6.16
CA THR A 85 -1.64 -5.53 -6.86
C THR A 85 -2.60 -6.71 -6.97
N LEU A 86 -3.33 -7.02 -5.89
CA LEU A 86 -4.35 -8.08 -5.90
C LEU A 86 -5.60 -7.69 -6.69
N GLY A 87 -5.77 -6.41 -7.02
CA GLY A 87 -6.95 -5.91 -7.73
C GLY A 87 -8.23 -5.99 -6.88
N TRP A 88 -8.09 -6.08 -5.56
CA TRP A 88 -9.19 -6.05 -4.62
C TRP A 88 -9.10 -4.79 -3.78
N ALA A 89 -10.10 -3.92 -3.90
CA ALA A 89 -10.23 -2.79 -3.00
C ALA A 89 -10.78 -3.28 -1.64
N PRO A 90 -10.33 -2.69 -0.53
CA PRO A 90 -10.92 -2.98 0.77
C PRO A 90 -12.39 -2.52 0.84
N GLY A 91 -13.13 -3.06 1.79
CA GLY A 91 -14.47 -2.57 2.11
C GLY A 91 -14.45 -1.07 2.49
N PRO A 92 -15.58 -0.32 2.32
CA PRO A 92 -15.59 1.14 2.43
C PRO A 92 -15.03 1.70 3.75
N SER A 93 -15.34 1.07 4.89
CA SER A 93 -14.83 1.48 6.21
C SER A 93 -13.33 1.26 6.35
N THR A 94 -12.84 0.09 5.90
CA THR A 94 -11.41 -0.25 5.87
C THR A 94 -10.65 0.68 4.94
N TRP A 95 -11.23 1.02 3.77
CA TRP A 95 -10.65 1.99 2.85
C TRP A 95 -10.51 3.36 3.49
N ALA A 96 -11.57 3.88 4.11
CA ALA A 96 -11.54 5.15 4.81
C ALA A 96 -10.50 5.17 5.95
N ALA A 97 -10.37 4.08 6.70
CA ALA A 97 -9.37 3.95 7.75
C ALA A 97 -7.93 3.95 7.19
N LEU A 98 -7.69 3.28 6.07
CA LEU A 98 -6.39 3.26 5.41
C LEU A 98 -6.02 4.62 4.81
N GLN A 99 -6.98 5.32 4.20
CA GLN A 99 -6.81 6.70 3.73
C GLN A 99 -6.48 7.67 4.88
N ALA A 100 -7.21 7.58 5.99
CA ALA A 100 -6.93 8.37 7.19
C ALA A 100 -5.53 8.07 7.77
N ALA A 101 -5.08 6.81 7.70
CA ALA A 101 -3.71 6.44 8.09
C ALA A 101 -2.67 7.08 7.15
N ALA A 102 -2.92 7.12 5.84
CA ALA A 102 -2.06 7.81 4.88
C ALA A 102 -1.94 9.30 5.19
N VAL A 103 -3.07 9.99 5.45
CA VAL A 103 -3.06 11.41 5.86
C VAL A 103 -2.18 11.63 7.09
N ARG A 104 -2.34 10.79 8.11
CA ARG A 104 -1.60 10.90 9.38
C ARG A 104 -0.09 10.77 9.18
N VAL A 105 0.36 9.87 8.31
CA VAL A 105 1.79 9.54 8.14
C VAL A 105 2.44 10.21 6.92
N ALA A 106 1.69 10.92 6.07
CA ALA A 106 2.19 11.53 4.84
C ALA A 106 3.44 12.41 5.04
N ARG A 107 3.53 13.12 6.17
CA ARG A 107 4.67 13.99 6.49
C ARG A 107 5.98 13.24 6.72
N SER A 108 5.93 11.96 7.11
CA SER A 108 7.11 11.12 7.37
C SER A 108 7.36 10.06 6.30
N MET A 109 6.52 10.01 5.26
CA MET A 109 6.71 9.11 4.11
C MET A 109 8.00 9.43 3.34
N THR A 110 8.66 8.39 2.86
CA THR A 110 9.77 8.46 1.90
C THR A 110 9.26 8.73 0.48
N SER A 111 10.16 8.98 -0.48
CA SER A 111 9.80 9.09 -1.91
C SER A 111 9.12 7.82 -2.43
N GLN A 112 9.62 6.66 -2.03
CA GLN A 112 9.04 5.36 -2.39
C GLN A 112 7.64 5.17 -1.81
N ASP A 113 7.43 5.51 -0.53
CA ASP A 113 6.11 5.38 0.09
C ASP A 113 5.08 6.26 -0.62
N VAL A 114 5.43 7.52 -0.92
CA VAL A 114 4.54 8.47 -1.59
C VAL A 114 4.18 7.99 -3.00
N SER A 115 5.17 7.60 -3.82
CA SER A 115 4.89 7.13 -5.19
C SER A 115 4.01 5.89 -5.18
N THR A 116 4.28 4.96 -4.26
CA THR A 116 3.53 3.71 -4.10
C THR A 116 2.06 3.96 -3.75
N VAL A 117 1.81 4.83 -2.77
CA VAL A 117 0.43 5.14 -2.34
C VAL A 117 -0.32 5.88 -3.45
N LEU A 118 0.32 6.83 -4.14
CA LEU A 118 -0.30 7.54 -5.27
C LEU A 118 -0.63 6.59 -6.43
N TRP A 119 0.31 5.72 -6.82
CA TRP A 119 0.09 4.69 -7.83
C TRP A 119 -1.06 3.75 -7.45
N ALA A 120 -1.08 3.27 -6.20
CA ALA A 120 -2.10 2.35 -5.72
C ALA A 120 -3.50 2.98 -5.78
N ASN A 121 -3.64 4.24 -5.37
CA ASN A 121 -4.90 4.99 -5.45
C ASN A 121 -5.35 5.20 -6.90
N ALA A 122 -4.42 5.52 -7.81
CA ALA A 122 -4.70 5.63 -9.24
C ALA A 122 -5.22 4.32 -9.84
N ARG A 123 -4.66 3.18 -9.38
CA ARG A 123 -5.07 1.85 -9.83
C ARG A 123 -6.40 1.38 -9.21
N LEU A 124 -6.64 1.70 -7.94
CA LEU A 124 -7.87 1.34 -7.22
C LEU A 124 -9.05 2.28 -7.52
N GLY A 125 -8.82 3.35 -8.27
CA GLY A 125 -9.88 4.20 -8.83
C GLY A 125 -10.45 5.23 -7.88
N GLY A 126 -9.73 5.61 -6.81
CA GLY A 126 -10.23 6.65 -5.93
C GLY A 126 -9.25 7.09 -4.85
N ILE A 127 -9.22 8.39 -4.61
CA ILE A 127 -8.56 9.01 -3.47
C ILE A 127 -9.45 10.14 -2.98
N ASP A 128 -9.69 10.22 -1.68
CA ASP A 128 -10.44 11.34 -1.13
C ASP A 128 -9.61 12.63 -1.13
N THR A 129 -10.30 13.77 -1.05
CA THR A 129 -9.66 15.09 -1.17
C THR A 129 -8.63 15.34 -0.05
N GLN A 130 -8.89 14.88 1.17
CA GLN A 130 -7.97 15.09 2.30
C GLN A 130 -6.68 14.29 2.11
N THR A 131 -6.82 13.02 1.69
CA THR A 131 -5.68 12.16 1.40
C THR A 131 -4.87 12.66 0.22
N TRP A 132 -5.54 13.12 -0.84
CA TRP A 132 -4.87 13.76 -1.97
C TRP A 132 -4.02 14.95 -1.52
N THR A 133 -4.60 15.89 -0.78
CA THR A 133 -3.89 17.09 -0.33
C THR A 133 -2.67 16.74 0.53
N ALA A 134 -2.79 15.77 1.43
CA ALA A 134 -1.68 15.32 2.26
C ALA A 134 -0.54 14.69 1.44
N LEU A 135 -0.89 13.83 0.48
CA LEU A 135 0.09 13.17 -0.40
C LEU A 135 0.71 14.13 -1.42
N GLU A 136 -0.02 15.15 -1.87
CA GLU A 136 0.51 16.18 -2.76
C GLU A 136 1.59 17.03 -2.06
N ILE A 137 1.35 17.41 -0.80
CA ILE A 137 2.37 18.08 0.02
C ILE A 137 3.59 17.17 0.23
N ALA A 138 3.36 15.89 0.51
CA ALA A 138 4.43 14.92 0.66
C ALA A 138 5.22 14.71 -0.64
N ALA A 139 4.54 14.62 -1.78
CA ALA A 139 5.13 14.50 -3.11
C ALA A 139 6.01 15.71 -3.43
N ALA A 140 5.52 16.94 -3.19
CA ALA A 140 6.29 18.15 -3.36
C ALA A 140 7.59 18.16 -2.53
N ARG A 141 7.52 17.66 -1.28
CA ARG A 141 8.68 17.55 -0.38
C ARG A 141 9.71 16.54 -0.87
N VAL A 142 9.29 15.38 -1.36
CA VAL A 142 10.19 14.27 -1.70
C VAL A 142 10.56 14.20 -3.19
N ALA A 143 9.90 14.97 -4.06
CA ALA A 143 10.13 14.99 -5.50
C ALA A 143 11.62 15.16 -5.89
N PRO A 144 12.43 16.03 -5.24
CA PRO A 144 13.84 16.17 -5.60
C PRO A 144 14.69 14.91 -5.40
N GLY A 145 14.24 13.97 -4.55
CA GLY A 145 14.91 12.70 -4.27
C GLY A 145 14.22 11.48 -4.85
N MET A 146 13.24 11.67 -5.75
CA MET A 146 12.58 10.56 -6.43
C MET A 146 13.50 9.94 -7.49
N THR A 147 13.41 8.62 -7.66
CA THR A 147 13.94 7.94 -8.84
C THR A 147 13.06 8.23 -10.05
N GLN A 148 13.56 7.92 -11.26
CA GLN A 148 12.79 8.03 -12.50
C GLN A 148 11.46 7.27 -12.44
N GLN A 149 11.48 6.04 -11.93
CA GLN A 149 10.26 5.24 -11.77
C GLN A 149 9.26 5.91 -10.81
N GLN A 150 9.73 6.39 -9.65
CA GLN A 150 8.87 7.01 -8.64
C GLN A 150 8.23 8.31 -9.16
N ALA A 151 8.99 9.10 -9.91
CA ALA A 151 8.50 10.31 -10.55
C ALA A 151 7.44 9.99 -11.63
N ALA A 152 7.69 8.97 -12.46
CA ALA A 152 6.73 8.53 -13.48
C ALA A 152 5.42 8.00 -12.87
N GLU A 153 5.50 7.17 -11.83
CA GLU A 153 4.32 6.67 -11.09
C GLU A 153 3.51 7.81 -10.47
N THR A 154 4.20 8.80 -9.89
CA THR A 154 3.59 9.99 -9.31
C THR A 154 2.86 10.80 -10.38
N LEU A 155 3.52 11.11 -11.50
CA LEU A 155 2.93 11.85 -12.62
C LEU A 155 1.73 11.11 -13.23
N HIS A 156 1.82 9.78 -13.39
CA HIS A 156 0.70 8.96 -13.84
C HIS A 156 -0.49 9.09 -12.89
N ALA A 157 -0.27 9.08 -11.57
CA ALA A 157 -1.35 9.26 -10.60
C ALA A 157 -2.02 10.64 -10.72
N TYR A 158 -1.26 11.70 -10.98
CA TYR A 158 -1.83 13.03 -11.30
C TYR A 158 -2.74 12.97 -12.53
N THR A 159 -2.28 12.36 -13.63
CA THR A 159 -3.07 12.21 -14.86
C THR A 159 -4.34 11.39 -14.63
N ALA A 160 -4.23 10.24 -13.97
CA ALA A 160 -5.35 9.35 -13.66
C ALA A 160 -6.42 10.04 -12.80
N MET A 161 -6.00 10.94 -11.91
CA MET A 161 -6.89 11.73 -11.05
C MET A 161 -7.41 13.01 -11.70
N GLY A 162 -7.02 13.31 -12.95
CA GLY A 162 -7.39 14.55 -13.64
C GLY A 162 -6.80 15.81 -12.98
N ARG A 163 -5.68 15.66 -12.26
CA ARG A 163 -5.04 16.73 -11.50
C ARG A 163 -3.70 17.12 -12.12
N LYS A 164 -3.24 18.33 -11.82
CA LYS A 164 -1.92 18.83 -12.25
C LYS A 164 -1.10 19.22 -11.03
N PRO A 165 0.18 18.80 -10.94
CA PRO A 165 1.05 19.29 -9.88
C PRO A 165 1.23 20.80 -10.00
N VAL A 166 1.41 21.48 -8.87
CA VAL A 166 1.83 22.89 -8.87
C VAL A 166 3.20 23.03 -9.56
N ASN A 167 3.47 24.18 -10.20
CA ASN A 167 4.65 24.38 -11.08
C ASN A 167 5.99 23.92 -10.48
N LYS A 168 6.23 24.21 -9.19
CA LYS A 168 7.48 23.79 -8.52
C LYS A 168 7.57 22.27 -8.38
N THR A 169 6.49 21.62 -7.99
CA THR A 169 6.40 20.15 -7.90
C THR A 169 6.52 19.52 -9.28
N TRP A 170 5.86 20.10 -10.30
CA TRP A 170 6.00 19.68 -11.69
C TRP A 170 7.45 19.67 -12.14
N ALA A 171 8.17 20.80 -11.98
CA ALA A 171 9.57 20.90 -12.41
C ALA A 171 10.48 19.87 -11.72
N ALA A 172 10.26 19.61 -10.43
CA ALA A 172 11.01 18.60 -9.68
C ALA A 172 10.72 17.19 -10.19
N LEU A 173 9.45 16.84 -10.39
CA LEU A 173 9.03 15.54 -10.93
C LEU A 173 9.52 15.33 -12.36
N GLU A 174 9.44 16.35 -13.21
CA GLU A 174 9.92 16.31 -14.59
C GLU A 174 11.43 16.09 -14.65
N THR A 175 12.19 16.75 -13.76
CA THR A 175 13.64 16.55 -13.66
C THR A 175 13.96 15.13 -13.21
N ALA A 176 13.25 14.62 -12.21
CA ALA A 176 13.47 13.27 -11.69
C ALA A 176 13.06 12.17 -12.70
N ALA A 177 12.13 12.45 -13.61
CA ALA A 177 11.62 11.49 -14.60
C ALA A 177 12.48 11.34 -15.87
N ARG A 178 13.50 12.19 -16.06
CA ARG A 178 14.45 12.11 -17.18
C ARG A 178 15.52 11.06 -16.90
#